data_AF-A0A7S0XC08-F1
#
_entry.id   AF-A0A7S0XC08-F1
#
_cell.length_a   1.000
_cell.length_b   1.000
_cell.length_c   1.000
_cell.angle_alpha   90.00
_cell.angle_beta   90.00
_cell.angle_gamma   90.00
#
_symmetry.space_group_name_H-M   'P 1'
#
loop_
_entity.id
_entity.type
_entity.pdbx_description
1 polymer ?
#
loop_
_entity_poly.entity_id
_entity_poly.type
_entity_poly.pdbx_seq_one_letter_code
_entity_poly.pdbx_strand_id
1 'polypeptide(L)'
;KFPEISNKGLKCEGQCISSSGDFERLRECKACTYPSRFAWWLQKAYPHINVIMKNMAIEATNSQSILGLLADEIGQMKDLDIAIINYSDNDRNFGERDNNLTSASFELLIRSLLLLPSNPAVIDLEMFVSHQIGDNKGIYEPHGLVLRYYNLPVIVYDRVAIEPFSITVRHPTW
;
A
#
# COMPACT_ATOMS: atom_id res chain seq x y z
N LYS A 1 -11.99 2.60 13.40
CA LYS A 1 -11.92 3.91 12.69
C LYS A 1 -10.46 4.16 12.31
N PHE A 2 -10.14 4.19 11.02
CA PHE A 2 -8.77 4.38 10.54
C PHE A 2 -8.26 5.79 10.87
N PRO A 3 -6.95 5.94 11.15
CA PRO A 3 -6.38 7.26 11.40
C PRO A 3 -6.42 8.10 10.11
N GLU A 4 -7.08 9.24 10.18
CA GLU A 4 -6.99 10.29 9.16
C GLU A 4 -5.73 11.11 9.40
N ILE A 5 -4.91 11.26 8.36
CA ILE A 5 -3.72 12.10 8.39
C ILE A 5 -4.14 13.47 7.83
N SER A 6 -4.19 14.49 8.69
CA SER A 6 -4.63 15.85 8.35
C SER A 6 -3.52 16.90 8.48
N ASN A 7 -3.74 18.07 7.86
CA ASN A 7 -2.80 19.18 7.61
C ASN A 7 -1.97 19.70 8.80
N LYS A 8 -2.26 19.33 10.05
CA LYS A 8 -1.55 19.85 11.22
C LYS A 8 -0.41 18.92 11.64
N GLY A 9 0.74 19.03 10.96
CA GLY A 9 2.03 18.68 11.58
C GLY A 9 2.76 17.45 11.05
N LEU A 10 2.67 17.12 9.76
CA LEU A 10 3.60 16.18 9.12
C LEU A 10 4.98 16.83 8.95
N LYS A 11 5.72 16.99 10.04
CA LYS A 11 7.17 17.18 9.98
C LYS A 11 7.83 15.83 10.26
N CYS A 12 8.46 15.25 9.24
CA CYS A 12 9.49 14.22 9.43
C CYS A 12 10.79 14.83 10.01
N GLU A 13 10.69 15.92 10.76
CA GLU A 13 11.79 16.69 11.33
C GLU A 13 11.52 16.78 12.84
N GLY A 14 11.94 15.76 13.59
CA GLY A 14 11.74 15.70 15.03
C GLY A 14 11.92 14.30 15.57
N GLN A 15 13.17 14.00 15.97
CA GLN A 15 13.61 12.90 16.84
C GLN A 15 12.66 11.69 16.96
N CYS A 16 12.99 10.60 16.26
CA CYS A 16 12.66 9.27 16.74
C CYS A 16 13.44 9.06 18.05
N ILE A 17 12.87 9.43 19.20
CA ILE A 17 13.55 9.31 20.49
C ILE A 17 13.58 7.83 20.87
N SER A 18 14.75 7.19 20.77
CA SER A 18 15.00 5.95 21.50
C SER A 18 15.18 6.30 22.97
N SER A 19 14.19 6.03 23.81
CA SER A 19 14.35 6.08 25.28
C SER A 19 15.06 4.83 25.81
N SER A 20 16.20 4.47 25.23
CA SER A 20 17.25 3.59 25.77
C SER A 20 18.17 3.20 24.60
N GLY A 21 19.48 3.21 24.84
CA GLY A 21 20.52 2.95 23.84
C GLY A 21 20.61 1.49 23.37
N ASP A 22 19.48 0.88 23.00
CA ASP A 22 19.42 -0.47 22.45
C ASP A 22 19.13 -0.39 20.95
N PHE A 23 20.10 -0.84 20.14
CA PHE A 23 20.03 -0.93 18.68
C PHE A 23 18.88 -1.83 18.15
N GLU A 24 18.14 -2.52 19.02
CA GLU A 24 17.09 -3.48 18.63
C GLU A 24 15.65 -2.91 18.61
N ARG A 25 15.44 -1.62 18.91
CA ARG A 25 14.08 -1.03 18.87
C ARG A 25 14.04 0.32 18.17
N LEU A 26 14.11 0.29 16.83
CA LEU A 26 13.58 1.37 16.00
C LEU A 26 12.05 1.38 16.09
N ARG A 27 11.51 1.85 17.21
CA ARG A 27 10.06 2.06 17.36
C ARG A 27 9.60 3.15 16.40
N GLU A 28 8.95 2.70 15.32
CA GLU A 28 7.75 3.27 14.73
C GLU A 28 7.63 4.80 14.75
N CYS A 29 8.41 5.47 13.90
CA CYS A 29 8.03 6.81 13.49
C CYS A 29 6.85 6.71 12.50
N LYS A 30 5.61 6.52 13.01
CA LYS A 30 4.37 6.49 12.18
C LYS A 30 4.22 7.74 11.29
N ALA A 31 4.81 8.86 11.72
CA ALA A 31 4.90 10.11 10.95
C ALA A 31 5.75 9.99 9.67
N CYS A 32 6.57 8.94 9.53
CA CYS A 32 7.53 8.73 8.45
C CYS A 32 7.16 7.55 7.53
N THR A 33 5.97 6.97 7.64
CA THR A 33 5.50 5.89 6.74
C THR A 33 5.31 6.41 5.31
N TYR A 34 5.32 5.51 4.33
CA TYR A 34 5.11 5.88 2.91
C TYR A 34 3.81 6.69 2.70
N PRO A 35 2.64 6.31 3.26
CA PRO A 35 1.44 7.12 3.14
C PRO A 35 1.67 8.55 3.65
N SER A 36 2.20 8.71 4.87
CA SER A 36 2.48 10.02 5.46
C SER A 36 3.41 10.88 4.59
N ARG A 37 4.46 10.30 4.01
CA ARG A 37 5.38 10.99 3.09
C ARG A 37 4.71 11.36 1.77
N PHE A 38 3.87 10.47 1.23
CA PHE A 38 3.13 10.73 0.00
C PHE A 38 2.08 11.84 0.18
N ALA A 39 1.35 11.85 1.30
CA ALA A 39 0.43 12.94 1.67
C ALA A 39 1.18 14.27 1.75
N TRP A 40 2.32 14.30 2.44
CA TRP A 40 3.15 15.49 2.55
C TRP A 40 3.64 15.98 1.17
N TRP A 41 4.10 15.07 0.31
CA TRP A 41 4.53 15.43 -1.05
C TRP A 41 3.37 16.00 -1.87
N LEU A 42 2.19 15.38 -1.83
CA LEU A 42 0.99 15.88 -2.52
C LEU A 42 0.63 17.30 -2.06
N GLN A 43 0.66 17.55 -0.75
CA GLN A 43 0.39 18.89 -0.19
C GLN A 43 1.40 19.93 -0.66
N LYS A 44 2.67 19.55 -0.83
CA LYS A 44 3.72 20.44 -1.34
C LYS A 44 3.59 20.69 -2.85
N ALA A 45 3.28 19.64 -3.62
CA ALA A 45 3.10 19.74 -5.06
C ALA A 45 1.83 20.51 -5.43
N TYR A 46 0.78 20.41 -4.61
CA TYR A 46 -0.54 21.00 -4.87
C TYR A 46 -1.01 21.81 -3.65
N PRO A 47 -0.43 22.99 -3.36
CA PRO A 47 -0.72 23.74 -2.13
C PRO A 47 -2.14 24.29 -2.02
N HIS A 48 -2.91 24.26 -3.11
CA HIS A 48 -4.28 24.76 -3.18
C HIS A 48 -5.33 23.65 -2.99
N ILE A 49 -4.95 22.37 -2.94
CA ILE A 49 -5.87 21.27 -2.70
C ILE A 49 -5.80 20.83 -1.24
N ASN A 50 -6.94 20.45 -0.67
CA ASN A 50 -6.98 19.84 0.65
C ASN A 50 -6.76 18.33 0.52
N VAL A 51 -5.56 17.86 0.84
CA VAL A 51 -5.22 16.44 0.80
C VAL A 51 -5.66 15.76 2.09
N ILE A 52 -6.60 14.83 1.99
CA ILE A 52 -7.00 13.94 3.09
C ILE A 52 -6.46 12.55 2.77
N MET A 53 -5.66 11.98 3.68
CA MET A 53 -5.17 10.63 3.53
C MET A 53 -5.70 9.73 4.63
N LYS A 54 -6.25 8.59 4.22
CA LYS A 54 -6.75 7.53 5.10
C LYS A 54 -5.93 6.28 4.89
N ASN A 55 -5.11 5.90 5.87
CA ASN A 55 -4.41 4.63 5.82
C ASN A 55 -5.38 3.51 6.23
N MET A 56 -5.76 2.66 5.28
CA MET A 56 -6.65 1.52 5.48
C MET A 56 -5.95 0.17 5.45
N ALA A 57 -4.61 0.17 5.54
CA ALA A 57 -3.85 -1.05 5.66
C ALA A 57 -4.21 -1.78 6.96
N ILE A 58 -4.34 -3.10 6.85
CA ILE A 58 -4.48 -4.01 8.00
C ILE A 58 -3.37 -5.04 7.85
N GLU A 59 -2.53 -5.13 8.88
CA GLU A 59 -1.40 -6.07 8.91
C GLU A 59 -1.87 -7.50 8.68
N ALA A 60 -1.04 -8.30 8.01
CA ALA A 60 -1.28 -9.72 7.77
C ALA A 60 -2.64 -10.04 7.09
N THR A 61 -3.18 -9.12 6.29
CA THR A 61 -4.34 -9.37 5.42
C THR A 61 -3.92 -9.50 3.96
N ASN A 62 -4.74 -10.16 3.16
CA ASN A 62 -4.55 -10.40 1.73
C ASN A 62 -5.81 -9.89 0.97
N SER A 63 -5.79 -9.89 -0.36
CA SER A 63 -6.92 -9.39 -1.16
C SER A 63 -8.24 -10.13 -0.89
N GLN A 64 -8.17 -11.41 -0.52
CA GLN A 64 -9.32 -12.21 -0.12
C GLN A 64 -9.92 -11.75 1.21
N SER A 65 -9.08 -11.61 2.24
CA SER A 65 -9.53 -11.29 3.60
C SER A 65 -9.92 -9.82 3.77
N ILE A 66 -9.28 -8.91 3.04
CA ILE A 66 -9.59 -7.47 3.17
C ILE A 66 -11.03 -7.15 2.76
N LEU A 67 -11.56 -7.84 1.75
CA LEU A 67 -12.95 -7.68 1.35
C LEU A 67 -13.92 -8.05 2.48
N GLY A 68 -13.65 -9.14 3.19
CA GLY A 68 -14.45 -9.53 4.36
C GLY A 68 -14.36 -8.53 5.51
N LEU A 69 -13.23 -7.83 5.64
CA LEU A 69 -12.98 -6.89 6.72
C LEU A 69 -13.47 -5.47 6.43
N LEU A 70 -13.48 -5.05 5.16
CA LEU A 70 -13.70 -3.66 4.76
C LEU A 70 -14.77 -3.45 3.68
N ALA A 71 -15.54 -4.47 3.28
CA ALA A 71 -16.56 -4.31 2.25
C ALA A 71 -17.55 -3.18 2.57
N ASP A 72 -18.02 -3.09 3.82
CA ASP A 72 -18.96 -2.05 4.24
C ASP A 72 -18.32 -0.67 4.22
N GLU A 73 -17.09 -0.52 4.74
CA GLU A 73 -16.36 0.73 4.69
C GLU A 73 -16.08 1.19 3.26
N ILE A 74 -15.64 0.27 2.38
CA ILE A 74 -15.38 0.54 0.96
C ILE A 74 -16.68 0.99 0.28
N GLY A 75 -17.77 0.23 0.43
CA GLY A 75 -19.05 0.55 -0.20
C GLY A 75 -19.67 1.88 0.25
N GLN A 76 -19.25 2.40 1.40
CA GLN A 76 -19.72 3.69 1.94
C GLN A 76 -18.81 4.88 1.58
N MET A 77 -17.68 4.66 0.90
CA MET A 77 -16.81 5.75 0.46
C MET A 77 -17.43 6.51 -0.71
N LYS A 78 -17.88 7.74 -0.43
CA LYS A 78 -18.45 8.64 -1.44
C LYS A 78 -17.47 9.66 -2.00
N ASP A 79 -16.39 9.93 -1.25
CA ASP A 79 -15.43 11.00 -1.53
C ASP A 79 -14.01 10.43 -1.70
N LEU A 80 -13.91 9.23 -2.30
CA LEU A 80 -12.61 8.61 -2.62
C LEU A 80 -12.18 9.03 -4.02
N ASP A 81 -11.09 9.81 -4.11
CA ASP A 81 -10.52 10.25 -5.38
C ASP A 81 -9.45 9.27 -5.91
N ILE A 82 -8.64 8.70 -5.01
CA ILE A 82 -7.52 7.83 -5.34
C ILE A 82 -7.45 6.66 -4.36
N ALA A 83 -7.42 5.44 -4.87
CA ALA A 83 -7.13 4.22 -4.12
C ALA A 83 -5.74 3.70 -4.50
N ILE A 84 -4.85 3.56 -3.51
CA ILE A 84 -3.56 2.88 -3.67
C ILE A 84 -3.67 1.53 -2.97
N ILE A 85 -3.46 0.45 -3.71
CA ILE A 85 -3.60 -0.93 -3.25
C ILE A 85 -2.21 -1.54 -3.11
N ASN A 86 -1.98 -2.31 -2.04
CA ASN A 86 -0.74 -3.05 -1.84
C ASN A 86 -1.06 -4.39 -1.17
N TYR A 87 -1.14 -5.45 -1.96
CA TYR A 87 -1.39 -6.82 -1.45
C TYR A 87 -0.54 -7.89 -2.09
N SER A 88 0.29 -7.58 -3.10
CA SER A 88 1.09 -8.59 -3.82
C SER A 88 2.05 -9.36 -2.89
N ASP A 89 2.65 -8.66 -1.93
CA ASP A 89 3.47 -9.27 -0.88
C ASP A 89 2.69 -10.28 -0.02
N ASN A 90 1.47 -9.93 0.38
CA ASN A 90 0.66 -10.76 1.26
C ASN A 90 0.03 -11.91 0.49
N ASP A 91 -0.60 -11.64 -0.66
CA ASP A 91 -1.23 -12.64 -1.51
C ASP A 91 -0.25 -13.75 -1.92
N ARG A 92 1.01 -13.39 -2.20
CA ARG A 92 2.07 -14.35 -2.47
C ARG A 92 2.42 -15.20 -1.23
N ASN A 93 2.62 -14.55 -0.08
CA ASN A 93 3.15 -15.20 1.13
C ASN A 93 2.10 -16.02 1.90
N PHE A 94 0.81 -15.71 1.75
CA PHE A 94 -0.28 -16.48 2.35
C PHE A 94 -0.53 -17.83 1.66
N GLY A 95 0.32 -18.22 0.70
CA GLY A 95 0.39 -19.60 0.23
C GLY A 95 -0.82 -20.01 -0.59
N GLU A 96 -1.48 -19.06 -1.27
CA GLU A 96 -2.41 -19.40 -2.33
C GLU A 96 -1.63 -20.09 -3.44
N ARG A 97 -1.53 -21.42 -3.33
CA ARG A 97 -1.02 -22.29 -4.41
C ARG A 97 -1.92 -22.21 -5.65
N ASP A 98 -3.09 -21.58 -5.52
CA ASP A 98 -4.06 -21.36 -6.57
C ASP A 98 -4.07 -19.89 -7.01
N ASN A 99 -3.23 -19.60 -8.01
CA ASN A 99 -3.17 -18.29 -8.65
C ASN A 99 -4.55 -17.81 -9.16
N ASN A 100 -5.47 -18.72 -9.47
CA ASN A 100 -6.81 -18.32 -9.95
C ASN A 100 -7.64 -17.75 -8.81
N LEU A 101 -7.57 -18.34 -7.62
CA LEU A 101 -8.26 -17.82 -6.44
C LEU A 101 -7.72 -16.44 -6.06
N THR A 102 -6.40 -16.25 -6.14
CA THR A 102 -5.76 -14.95 -5.87
C THR A 102 -6.22 -13.91 -6.87
N SER A 103 -6.19 -14.26 -8.17
CA SER A 103 -6.64 -13.36 -9.24
C SER A 103 -8.10 -12.98 -9.06
N ALA A 104 -8.97 -13.94 -8.72
CA ALA A 104 -10.39 -13.69 -8.49
C ALA A 104 -10.64 -12.79 -7.26
N SER A 105 -9.93 -13.04 -6.16
CA SER A 105 -10.05 -12.23 -4.93
C SER A 105 -9.57 -10.80 -5.16
N PHE A 106 -8.43 -10.64 -5.84
CA PHE A 106 -7.90 -9.34 -6.23
C PHE A 106 -8.83 -8.63 -7.22
N GLU A 107 -9.38 -9.33 -8.21
CA GLU A 107 -10.38 -8.78 -9.12
C GLU A 107 -11.63 -8.28 -8.37
N LEU A 108 -12.13 -9.02 -7.38
CA LEU A 108 -13.26 -8.56 -6.58
C LEU A 108 -12.94 -7.26 -5.84
N LEU A 109 -11.72 -7.11 -5.31
CA LEU A 109 -11.26 -5.87 -4.70
C LEU A 109 -11.22 -4.71 -5.69
N ILE A 110 -10.61 -4.92 -6.86
CA ILE A 110 -10.54 -3.92 -7.93
C ILE A 110 -11.95 -3.50 -8.36
N ARG A 111 -12.84 -4.45 -8.62
CA ARG A 111 -14.22 -4.19 -9.02
C ARG A 111 -14.98 -3.42 -7.95
N SER A 112 -14.78 -3.76 -6.68
CA SER A 112 -15.45 -3.07 -5.57
C SER A 112 -15.08 -1.58 -5.52
N LEU A 113 -13.83 -1.23 -5.87
CA LEU A 113 -13.38 0.15 -5.96
C LEU A 113 -13.87 0.85 -7.23
N LEU A 114 -13.80 0.18 -8.39
CA LEU A 114 -14.23 0.74 -9.67
C LEU A 114 -15.76 0.95 -9.76
N LEU A 115 -16.54 0.23 -8.95
CA LEU A 115 -17.99 0.39 -8.87
C LEU A 115 -18.42 1.50 -7.90
N LEU A 116 -17.49 2.16 -7.20
CA LEU A 116 -17.84 3.28 -6.33
C LEU A 116 -18.38 4.46 -7.13
N PRO A 117 -19.41 5.18 -6.64
CA PRO A 117 -19.96 6.34 -7.32
C PRO A 117 -18.94 7.46 -7.56
N SER A 118 -17.90 7.56 -6.74
CA SER A 118 -16.83 8.56 -6.87
C SER A 118 -15.89 8.29 -8.05
N ASN A 119 -15.94 7.09 -8.65
CA ASN A 119 -15.08 6.65 -9.74
C ASN A 119 -13.58 6.93 -9.45
N PRO A 120 -13.03 6.37 -8.36
CA PRO A 120 -11.67 6.68 -7.93
C PRO A 120 -10.64 6.23 -8.97
N ALA A 121 -9.53 6.97 -9.06
CA ALA A 121 -8.34 6.45 -9.72
C ALA A 121 -7.77 5.30 -8.87
N VAL A 122 -7.64 4.11 -9.47
CA VAL A 122 -7.09 2.93 -8.79
C VAL A 122 -5.65 2.70 -9.26
N ILE A 123 -4.72 2.61 -8.32
CA ILE A 123 -3.30 2.36 -8.57
C ILE A 123 -2.88 1.16 -7.73
N ASP A 124 -2.27 0.18 -8.37
CA ASP A 124 -1.62 -0.90 -7.65
C ASP A 124 -0.16 -0.55 -7.34
N LEU A 125 0.27 -0.84 -6.13
CA LEU A 125 1.62 -0.62 -5.64
C LEU A 125 2.14 -1.94 -5.12
N GLU A 126 3.13 -2.51 -5.81
CA GLU A 126 3.79 -3.74 -5.41
C GLU A 126 5.12 -3.40 -4.75
N MET A 127 5.27 -3.75 -3.46
CA MET A 127 6.48 -3.44 -2.69
C MET A 127 7.50 -4.59 -2.70
N PHE A 128 7.14 -5.75 -3.23
CA PHE A 128 7.95 -6.95 -3.15
C PHE A 128 9.28 -6.85 -3.92
N VAL A 129 10.36 -7.18 -3.21
CA VAL A 129 11.74 -7.33 -3.72
C VAL A 129 12.01 -8.82 -3.96
N SER A 130 11.91 -9.27 -5.21
CA SER A 130 12.24 -10.65 -5.57
C SER A 130 13.73 -10.86 -5.62
N HIS A 131 14.31 -11.30 -4.51
CA HIS A 131 15.70 -11.77 -4.45
C HIS A 131 15.91 -13.14 -5.10
N GLN A 132 14.91 -13.69 -5.81
CA GLN A 132 15.17 -14.84 -6.68
C GLN A 132 15.86 -14.33 -7.94
N ILE A 133 17.19 -14.29 -7.87
CA ILE A 133 18.10 -14.03 -8.99
C ILE A 133 17.70 -14.97 -10.14
N GLY A 134 16.99 -14.42 -11.13
CA GLY A 134 16.59 -15.14 -12.35
C GLY A 134 15.13 -15.00 -12.74
N ASP A 135 14.22 -14.71 -11.80
CA ASP A 135 12.82 -14.43 -12.14
C ASP A 135 12.67 -12.96 -12.48
N ASN A 136 12.07 -12.67 -13.65
CA ASN A 136 11.83 -11.34 -14.14
C ASN A 136 11.30 -10.43 -13.02
N LYS A 137 11.92 -9.26 -12.85
CA LYS A 137 11.50 -8.14 -11.98
C LYS A 137 10.12 -7.63 -12.39
N GLY A 138 9.10 -8.45 -12.22
CA GLY A 138 7.78 -8.35 -12.83
C GLY A 138 6.70 -8.00 -11.83
N ILE A 139 5.59 -7.51 -12.37
CA ILE A 139 4.32 -7.41 -11.65
C ILE A 139 3.94 -8.81 -11.16
N TYR A 140 3.42 -8.96 -9.94
CA TYR A 140 2.96 -10.23 -9.42
C TYR A 140 1.84 -10.76 -10.31
N GLU A 141 2.09 -11.88 -11.00
CA GLU A 141 1.29 -12.25 -12.18
C GLU A 141 -0.23 -12.41 -11.91
N PRO A 142 -0.69 -12.98 -10.77
CA PRO A 142 -2.12 -12.98 -10.44
C PRO A 142 -2.74 -11.58 -10.41
N HIS A 143 -2.02 -10.57 -9.89
CA HIS A 143 -2.46 -9.18 -9.92
C HIS A 143 -2.32 -8.61 -11.33
N GLY A 144 -1.19 -8.89 -11.99
CA GLY A 144 -0.89 -8.43 -13.34
C GLY A 144 -1.94 -8.79 -14.39
N LEU A 145 -2.54 -9.98 -14.31
CA LEU A 145 -3.63 -10.39 -15.20
C LEU A 145 -4.85 -9.47 -15.07
N VAL A 146 -5.27 -9.20 -13.82
CA VAL A 146 -6.41 -8.32 -13.51
C VAL A 146 -6.10 -6.88 -13.91
N LEU A 147 -4.92 -6.38 -13.55
CA LEU A 147 -4.51 -5.00 -13.85
C LEU A 147 -4.47 -4.73 -15.36
N ARG A 148 -3.97 -5.69 -16.16
CA ARG A 148 -3.98 -5.59 -17.62
C ARG A 148 -5.40 -5.62 -18.18
N TYR A 149 -6.28 -6.46 -17.64
CA TYR A 149 -7.68 -6.54 -18.07
C TYR A 149 -8.43 -5.22 -17.86
N TYR A 150 -8.24 -4.58 -16.71
CA TYR A 150 -8.85 -3.28 -16.37
C TYR A 150 -8.06 -2.06 -16.86
N ASN A 151 -6.90 -2.27 -17.51
CA ASN A 151 -5.98 -1.22 -17.93
C ASN A 151 -5.59 -0.26 -16.80
N LEU A 152 -5.26 -0.81 -15.63
CA LEU A 152 -4.90 -0.05 -14.43
C LEU A 152 -3.39 0.16 -14.30
N PRO A 153 -2.94 1.33 -13.80
CA PRO A 153 -1.53 1.58 -13.53
C PRO A 153 -1.02 0.76 -12.34
N VAL A 154 0.23 0.32 -12.45
CA VAL A 154 0.94 -0.40 -11.38
C VAL A 154 2.35 0.13 -11.20
N ILE A 155 2.75 0.29 -9.95
CA ILE A 155 4.08 0.72 -9.53
C ILE A 155 4.76 -0.47 -8.85
N VAL A 156 5.89 -0.91 -9.39
CA VAL A 156 6.70 -1.99 -8.80
C VAL A 156 7.93 -1.37 -8.13
N TYR A 157 7.95 -1.33 -6.80
CA TYR A 157 8.98 -0.66 -6.01
C TYR A 157 10.38 -1.23 -6.25
N ASP A 158 10.49 -2.55 -6.41
CA ASP A 158 11.76 -3.26 -6.66
C ASP A 158 12.48 -2.81 -7.95
N ARG A 159 11.74 -2.28 -8.93
CA ARG A 159 12.36 -1.74 -10.15
C ARG A 159 13.10 -0.41 -9.92
N VAL A 160 12.75 0.28 -8.84
CA VAL A 160 13.22 1.64 -8.54
C VAL A 160 14.18 1.65 -7.35
N ALA A 161 14.06 0.69 -6.44
CA ALA A 161 15.00 0.48 -5.34
C ALA A 161 16.29 -0.20 -5.85
N ILE A 162 17.13 0.57 -6.57
CA ILE A 162 18.32 0.06 -7.28
C ILE A 162 19.55 -0.14 -6.34
N GLU A 163 19.46 0.14 -5.05
CA GLU A 163 20.55 -0.17 -4.12
C GLU A 163 20.36 -1.53 -3.45
N PRO A 164 21.44 -2.34 -3.28
CA PRO A 164 21.38 -3.55 -2.47
C PRO A 164 21.14 -3.13 -1.02
N PHE A 165 19.88 -3.00 -0.63
CA PHE A 165 19.53 -2.84 0.77
C PHE A 165 20.03 -4.08 1.50
N SER A 166 21.07 -3.90 2.32
CA SER A 166 21.32 -4.83 3.41
C SER A 166 20.02 -4.97 4.19
N ILE A 167 19.76 -6.16 4.71
CA ILE A 167 18.59 -6.61 5.49
C ILE A 167 18.29 -5.73 6.75
N THR A 168 18.98 -4.61 6.90
CA THR A 168 18.74 -3.59 7.91
C THR A 168 17.35 -2.97 7.76
N VAL A 169 16.47 -3.53 8.59
CA VAL A 169 15.28 -2.96 9.19
C VAL A 169 14.08 -2.93 8.24
N ARG A 170 13.34 -4.04 8.20
CA ARG A 170 11.88 -3.96 8.03
C ARG A 170 11.40 -2.86 8.96
N HIS A 171 10.87 -1.77 8.42
CA HIS A 171 10.26 -0.75 9.26
C HIS A 171 9.13 -1.47 10.04
N PRO A 172 9.18 -1.51 11.38
CA PRO A 172 8.39 -2.48 12.15
C PRO A 172 6.89 -2.19 12.22
N THR A 173 6.38 -1.26 11.42
CA THR A 173 4.95 -1.04 11.25
C THR A 173 4.64 -0.59 9.85
N TRP A 174 4.13 -1.53 9.08
CA TRP A 174 2.97 -1.29 8.24
C TRP A 174 1.75 -1.66 9.06
#